data_AF-A0A9R1PXA8-F1
#
_entry.id   AF-A0A9R1PXA8-F1
#
_cell.length_a   1.000
_cell.length_b   1.000
_cell.length_c   1.000
_cell.angle_alpha   90.00
_cell.angle_beta   90.00
_cell.angle_gamma   90.00
#
_symmetry.space_group_name_H-M   'P 1'
#
loop_
_entity.id
_entity.type
_entity.pdbx_description
1 polymer ?
#
loop_
_entity_poly.entity_id
_entity_poly.type
_entity_poly.pdbx_seq_one_letter_code
_entity_poly.pdbx_strand_id
1 'polypeptide(L)'
;MAFGLPRAAAAVVTLVLGLAAASAVADDVEMVFLKSAVAKGAVCLDGSAPVYHFSPGSGSGANNWIVHMEGGGWCKTPEECVIRKGNFRGSSKFMKPLSFSGILGGSQQFNPDFYNWNRVKVRYCDGSSFTGDVEEVDPKTNLHFRGARVWDAIIEDLLNKGMSKAKNAILSGCSAGGLSAILHCDKFKDLLPPSAFVKCVSDAGYFIDGTDITGNKFVRTSFKSVATLHGSIKNLPSSCTSRVSPELCFFPQHVLPTMKTPLFILNAAYDSWQIRNILVPSAADKKKEWAKCKVDIKGCSSSQLVTLQHFRDEFLSALPKPEQSPKIGMFIDSCFAHCQSGAQDSWNADGSPSIQKMRIGKAVGDWYFDRAVSQRVDCPYPCNPSCIDNEDD
;
A
#
# COMPACT_ATOMS: atom_id res chain seq x y z
N MET A 1 63.68 21.12 62.03
CA MET A 1 63.49 21.01 60.56
C MET A 1 62.77 19.70 60.32
N ALA A 2 61.47 19.76 60.04
CA ALA A 2 60.59 18.60 59.97
C ALA A 2 60.64 18.00 58.55
N PHE A 3 60.90 16.68 58.47
CA PHE A 3 60.81 15.90 57.25
C PHE A 3 59.33 15.58 56.96
N GLY A 4 58.79 16.11 55.86
CA GLY A 4 57.45 15.79 55.37
C GLY A 4 57.48 14.71 54.29
N LEU A 5 56.64 13.68 54.44
CA LEU A 5 56.41 12.62 53.44
C LEU A 5 55.76 13.15 52.15
N PRO A 6 55.99 12.51 50.98
CA PRO A 6 55.28 12.85 49.76
C PRO A 6 53.86 12.25 49.75
N ARG A 7 52.89 13.06 49.33
CA ARG A 7 51.48 12.69 49.11
C ARG A 7 51.36 11.78 47.88
N ALA A 8 50.79 10.59 48.05
CA ALA A 8 50.32 9.75 46.95
C ALA A 8 49.07 10.37 46.31
N ALA A 9 49.12 10.64 45.00
CA ALA A 9 47.96 11.06 44.22
C ALA A 9 47.15 9.82 43.84
N ALA A 10 45.93 9.69 44.38
CA ALA A 10 44.97 8.68 43.96
C ALA A 10 44.34 9.11 42.63
N ALA A 11 44.65 8.40 41.55
CA ALA A 11 43.97 8.56 40.26
C ALA A 11 42.60 7.87 40.32
N VAL A 12 41.52 8.66 40.31
CA VAL A 12 40.15 8.17 40.16
C VAL A 12 39.95 7.81 38.69
N VAL A 13 39.91 6.52 38.39
CA VAL A 13 39.53 6.01 37.06
C VAL A 13 38.00 6.02 36.99
N THR A 14 37.44 7.06 36.38
CA THR A 14 36.02 7.11 36.05
C THR A 14 35.75 6.14 34.91
N LEU A 15 35.16 4.98 35.21
CA LEU A 15 34.71 4.01 34.22
C LEU A 15 33.47 4.59 33.50
N VAL A 16 33.68 5.25 32.37
CA VAL A 16 32.59 5.64 31.47
C VAL A 16 32.11 4.38 30.75
N LEU A 17 31.04 3.77 31.27
CA LEU A 17 30.27 2.76 30.55
C LEU A 17 29.59 3.45 29.37
N GLY A 18 30.25 3.43 28.21
CA GLY A 18 29.64 3.80 26.95
C GLY A 18 28.53 2.79 26.63
N LEU A 19 27.27 3.20 26.82
CA LEU A 19 26.14 2.55 26.18
C LEU A 19 26.29 2.78 24.66
N ALA A 20 26.94 1.84 23.99
CA ALA A 20 26.80 1.70 22.55
C ALA A 20 25.35 1.29 22.29
N ALA A 21 24.49 2.27 22.04
CA ALA A 21 23.24 2.00 21.36
C ALA A 21 23.61 1.46 19.97
N ALA A 22 23.61 0.14 19.84
CA ALA A 22 23.60 -0.49 18.52
C ALA A 22 22.29 -0.08 17.86
N SER A 23 22.33 1.01 17.09
CA SER A 23 21.35 1.22 16.04
C SER A 23 21.53 0.07 15.06
N ALA A 24 20.72 -0.98 15.20
CA ALA A 24 20.60 -1.98 14.17
C ALA A 24 20.10 -1.24 12.92
N VAL A 25 21.01 -0.92 12.00
CA VAL A 25 20.65 -0.52 10.66
C VAL A 25 19.80 -1.66 10.12
N ALA A 26 18.58 -1.37 9.68
CA ALA A 26 17.72 -2.42 9.13
C ALA A 26 18.46 -3.08 7.96
N ASP A 27 18.67 -4.38 8.03
CA ASP A 27 19.32 -5.12 6.94
C ASP A 27 18.37 -5.20 5.74
N ASP A 28 18.94 -5.07 4.54
CA ASP A 28 18.20 -5.23 3.29
C ASP A 28 17.59 -6.63 3.20
N VAL A 29 16.33 -6.69 2.77
CA VAL A 29 15.62 -7.96 2.57
C VAL A 29 15.95 -8.52 1.20
N GLU A 30 16.20 -9.84 1.16
CA GLU A 30 16.52 -10.57 -0.06
C GLU A 30 15.57 -10.20 -1.20
N MET A 31 16.15 -9.78 -2.33
CA MET A 31 15.43 -9.47 -3.56
C MET A 31 15.46 -10.68 -4.49
N VAL A 32 14.30 -11.28 -4.71
CA VAL A 32 14.14 -12.46 -5.57
C VAL A 32 13.76 -12.01 -6.98
N PHE A 33 14.68 -12.21 -7.94
CA PHE A 33 14.39 -12.05 -9.36
C PHE A 33 13.82 -13.35 -9.93
N LEU A 34 12.54 -13.36 -10.27
CA LEU A 34 11.86 -14.56 -10.76
C LEU A 34 12.13 -14.79 -12.25
N LYS A 35 13.40 -15.08 -12.60
CA LYS A 35 13.86 -15.24 -13.98
C LYS A 35 13.12 -16.35 -14.74
N SER A 36 12.67 -17.39 -14.06
CA SER A 36 11.87 -18.48 -14.63
C SER A 36 10.52 -18.01 -15.17
N ALA A 37 9.97 -16.92 -14.63
CA ALA A 37 8.68 -16.36 -15.07
C ALA A 37 8.75 -15.71 -16.46
N VAL A 38 9.93 -15.27 -16.89
CA VAL A 38 10.14 -14.65 -18.22
C VAL A 38 9.73 -15.62 -19.33
N ALA A 39 10.09 -16.90 -19.21
CA ALA A 39 9.72 -17.93 -20.19
C ALA A 39 8.20 -18.20 -20.23
N LYS A 40 7.46 -17.84 -19.17
CA LYS A 40 5.99 -17.90 -19.11
C LYS A 40 5.33 -16.58 -19.59
N GLY A 41 6.12 -15.61 -20.05
CA GLY A 41 5.63 -14.28 -20.48
C GLY A 41 5.25 -13.35 -19.33
N ALA A 42 5.57 -13.71 -18.08
CA ALA A 42 5.39 -12.85 -16.91
C ALA A 42 6.62 -11.94 -16.77
N VAL A 43 6.47 -10.70 -17.23
CA VAL A 43 7.55 -9.71 -17.32
C VAL A 43 7.06 -8.30 -16.96
N CYS A 44 7.96 -7.44 -16.52
CA CYS A 44 7.72 -6.01 -16.36
C CYS A 44 7.47 -5.31 -17.71
N LEU A 45 7.08 -4.03 -17.70
CA LEU A 45 6.84 -3.23 -18.91
C LEU A 45 8.01 -3.26 -19.92
N ASP A 46 9.26 -3.43 -19.45
CA ASP A 46 10.45 -3.51 -20.31
C ASP A 46 10.85 -4.93 -20.74
N GLY A 47 10.12 -5.96 -20.34
CA GLY A 47 10.46 -7.36 -20.60
C GLY A 47 11.39 -8.00 -19.55
N SER A 48 11.82 -7.26 -18.52
CA SER A 48 12.63 -7.83 -17.42
C SER A 48 11.81 -8.72 -16.49
N ALA A 49 12.49 -9.60 -15.75
CA ALA A 49 11.85 -10.50 -14.81
C ALA A 49 11.16 -9.72 -13.67
N PRO A 50 10.01 -10.20 -13.18
CA PRO A 50 9.37 -9.62 -12.01
C PRO A 50 10.17 -9.92 -10.75
N VAL A 51 9.96 -9.08 -9.73
CA VAL A 51 10.74 -9.10 -8.48
C VAL A 51 9.82 -9.03 -7.27
N TYR A 52 10.21 -9.74 -6.21
CA TYR A 52 9.65 -9.52 -4.88
C TYR A 52 10.75 -9.63 -3.83
N HIS A 53 10.52 -9.03 -2.66
CA HIS A 53 11.37 -9.22 -1.48
C HIS A 53 10.77 -10.27 -0.58
N PHE A 54 11.60 -11.08 0.08
CA PHE A 54 11.13 -12.14 0.97
C PHE A 54 11.91 -12.22 2.28
N SER A 55 11.19 -12.18 3.39
CA SER A 55 11.72 -12.46 4.72
C SER A 55 10.96 -13.66 5.31
N PRO A 56 11.62 -14.81 5.51
CA PRO A 56 10.99 -16.01 6.05
C PRO A 56 10.40 -15.80 7.45
N GLY A 57 9.26 -16.43 7.69
CA GLY A 57 8.64 -16.46 9.01
C GLY A 57 9.38 -17.37 9.98
N SER A 58 9.15 -17.18 11.28
CA SER A 58 9.79 -17.95 12.34
C SER A 58 8.82 -18.31 13.47
N GLY A 59 9.14 -19.38 14.21
CA GLY A 59 8.34 -19.84 15.35
C GLY A 59 6.87 -20.06 14.99
N SER A 60 5.97 -19.44 15.76
CA SER A 60 4.51 -19.51 15.54
C SER A 60 4.05 -18.87 14.23
N GLY A 61 4.85 -17.97 13.63
CA GLY A 61 4.56 -17.28 12.38
C GLY A 61 5.03 -18.01 11.12
N ALA A 62 5.72 -19.16 11.23
CA ALA A 62 6.31 -19.86 10.09
C ALA A 62 5.30 -20.33 9.02
N ASN A 63 4.03 -20.49 9.37
CA ASN A 63 2.94 -20.80 8.42
C ASN A 63 1.96 -19.63 8.23
N ASN A 64 2.35 -18.42 8.62
CA ASN A 64 1.54 -17.21 8.41
C ASN A 64 2.22 -16.32 7.38
N TRP A 65 1.44 -15.63 6.56
CA TRP A 65 1.94 -14.93 5.37
C TRP A 65 1.37 -13.52 5.24
N ILE A 66 2.21 -12.54 4.94
CA ILE A 66 1.79 -11.24 4.43
C ILE A 66 2.40 -11.07 3.04
N VAL A 67 1.54 -10.93 2.04
CA VAL A 67 1.92 -10.52 0.69
C VAL A 67 1.51 -9.06 0.52
N HIS A 68 2.48 -8.17 0.40
CA HIS A 68 2.25 -6.74 0.26
C HIS A 68 2.58 -6.26 -1.16
N MET A 69 1.61 -5.66 -1.82
CA MET A 69 1.74 -5.16 -3.19
C MET A 69 2.26 -3.71 -3.15
N GLU A 70 3.44 -3.48 -3.74
CA GLU A 70 3.99 -2.12 -3.89
C GLU A 70 3.03 -1.26 -4.74
N GLY A 71 2.92 0.02 -4.36
CA GLY A 71 2.15 1.01 -5.11
C GLY A 71 2.95 1.70 -6.21
N GLY A 72 2.35 2.73 -6.79
CA GLY A 72 3.08 3.62 -7.69
C GLY A 72 2.28 4.21 -8.85
N GLY A 73 0.97 4.37 -8.71
CA GLY A 73 0.09 4.89 -9.76
C GLY A 73 0.04 4.01 -11.01
N TRP A 74 -0.37 4.58 -12.14
CA TRP A 74 -0.59 3.84 -13.39
C TRP A 74 0.04 4.57 -14.59
N CYS A 75 0.12 3.89 -15.73
CA CYS A 75 0.27 4.58 -17.03
C CYS A 75 -0.95 4.29 -17.90
N LYS A 76 -1.46 5.34 -18.53
CA LYS A 76 -2.75 5.37 -19.26
C LYS A 76 -2.57 5.47 -20.76
N THR A 77 -1.37 5.80 -21.22
CA THR A 77 -1.00 5.85 -22.64
C THR A 77 0.33 5.13 -22.86
N PRO A 78 0.61 4.65 -24.09
CA PRO A 78 1.92 4.07 -24.42
C PRO A 78 3.09 5.00 -24.07
N GLU A 79 2.96 6.30 -24.28
CA GLU A 79 4.02 7.29 -23.99
C GLU A 79 4.31 7.37 -22.48
N GLU A 80 3.26 7.42 -21.65
CA GLU A 80 3.42 7.35 -20.20
C GLU A 80 4.10 6.03 -19.77
N CYS A 81 3.72 4.91 -20.39
CA CYS A 81 4.29 3.60 -20.09
C CYS A 81 5.76 3.47 -20.55
N VAL A 82 6.16 4.10 -21.66
CA VAL A 82 7.57 4.18 -22.10
C VAL A 82 8.43 4.92 -21.08
N ILE A 83 7.92 6.01 -20.49
CA ILE A 83 8.63 6.73 -19.42
C ILE A 83 8.82 5.81 -18.20
N ARG A 84 7.78 5.07 -17.82
CA ARG A 84 7.85 4.12 -16.68
C ARG A 84 8.80 2.95 -16.95
N LYS A 85 8.83 2.43 -18.18
CA LYS A 85 9.76 1.39 -18.63
C LYS A 85 11.22 1.76 -18.36
N GLY A 86 11.55 3.06 -18.37
CA GLY A 86 12.88 3.60 -18.09
C GLY A 86 13.24 3.75 -16.61
N ASN A 87 12.42 3.27 -15.67
CA ASN A 87 12.70 3.35 -14.23
C ASN A 87 12.15 2.14 -13.44
N PHE A 88 12.27 2.17 -12.11
CA PHE A 88 11.93 1.05 -11.23
C PHE A 88 10.45 0.64 -11.27
N ARG A 89 9.55 1.54 -11.73
CA ARG A 89 8.11 1.29 -11.86
C ARG A 89 7.71 0.60 -13.16
N GLY A 90 8.67 0.27 -14.02
CA GLY A 90 8.45 -0.47 -15.27
C GLY A 90 9.56 -1.46 -15.63
N SER A 91 10.62 -1.54 -14.82
CA SER A 91 11.74 -2.45 -15.07
C SER A 91 12.47 -2.81 -13.78
N SER A 92 12.72 -4.10 -13.59
CA SER A 92 13.49 -4.59 -12.44
C SER A 92 14.98 -4.23 -12.50
N LYS A 93 15.47 -3.75 -13.65
CA LYS A 93 16.87 -3.29 -13.81
C LYS A 93 17.19 -2.05 -12.97
N PHE A 94 16.17 -1.30 -12.56
CA PHE A 94 16.33 -0.08 -11.77
C PHE A 94 15.86 -0.25 -10.32
N MET A 95 15.42 -1.44 -9.92
CA MET A 95 14.99 -1.70 -8.55
C MET A 95 16.19 -1.82 -7.63
N LYS A 96 16.12 -1.12 -6.49
CA LYS A 96 17.11 -1.19 -5.42
C LYS A 96 16.62 -2.09 -4.27
N PRO A 97 17.53 -2.70 -3.49
CA PRO A 97 17.20 -3.35 -2.23
C PRO A 97 16.33 -2.46 -1.33
N LEU A 98 15.54 -3.12 -0.47
CA LEU A 98 14.64 -2.46 0.47
C LEU A 98 14.75 -3.16 1.82
N SER A 99 14.68 -2.37 2.88
CA SER A 99 14.40 -2.84 4.23
C SER A 99 12.89 -2.91 4.46
N PHE A 100 12.45 -3.78 5.38
CA PHE A 100 11.04 -3.83 5.78
C PHE A 100 10.76 -3.00 7.03
N SER A 101 9.64 -2.28 7.01
CA SER A 101 9.11 -1.46 8.11
C SER A 101 7.58 -1.60 8.18
N GLY A 102 6.97 -0.94 9.17
CA GLY A 102 5.51 -0.89 9.31
C GLY A 102 4.90 -2.29 9.41
N ILE A 103 3.88 -2.57 8.59
CA ILE A 103 3.20 -3.88 8.55
C ILE A 103 4.14 -5.05 8.20
N LEU A 104 5.24 -4.80 7.49
CA LEU A 104 6.28 -5.80 7.18
C LEU A 104 7.46 -5.75 8.16
N GLY A 105 7.48 -4.84 9.13
CA GLY A 105 8.58 -4.68 10.07
C GLY A 105 8.84 -5.94 10.90
N GLY A 106 10.12 -6.25 11.16
CA GLY A 106 10.54 -7.44 11.91
C GLY A 106 10.66 -7.26 13.43
N SER A 107 10.43 -6.03 13.92
CA SER A 107 10.48 -5.74 15.35
C SER A 107 9.15 -6.06 16.01
N GLN A 108 9.14 -6.98 16.98
CA GLN A 108 7.95 -7.30 17.76
C GLN A 108 7.41 -6.09 18.54
N GLN A 109 8.27 -5.16 18.96
CA GLN A 109 7.84 -3.94 19.65
C GLN A 109 6.89 -3.10 18.79
N PHE A 110 7.16 -3.02 17.49
CA PHE A 110 6.46 -2.12 16.58
C PHE A 110 5.48 -2.83 15.65
N ASN A 111 5.64 -4.14 15.45
CA ASN A 111 4.76 -4.99 14.65
C ASN A 111 4.40 -6.29 15.40
N PRO A 112 3.81 -6.22 16.61
CA PRO A 112 3.69 -7.36 17.53
C PRO A 112 2.91 -8.55 16.98
N ASP A 113 1.97 -8.29 16.08
CA ASP A 113 1.06 -9.28 15.50
C ASP A 113 1.66 -10.05 14.31
N PHE A 114 2.56 -9.40 13.55
CA PHE A 114 3.01 -9.89 12.25
C PHE A 114 4.53 -10.00 12.09
N TYR A 115 5.32 -9.55 13.08
CA TYR A 115 6.78 -9.47 12.99
C TYR A 115 7.49 -10.78 12.59
N ASN A 116 6.94 -11.93 12.98
CA ASN A 116 7.51 -13.25 12.73
C ASN A 116 6.81 -14.03 11.61
N TRP A 117 5.94 -13.40 10.84
CA TRP A 117 5.30 -14.03 9.67
C TRP A 117 6.27 -14.10 8.49
N ASN A 118 5.96 -14.94 7.51
CA ASN A 118 6.54 -14.83 6.17
C ASN A 118 6.08 -13.50 5.57
N ARG A 119 7.02 -12.60 5.30
CA ARG A 119 6.73 -11.24 4.85
C ARG A 119 7.27 -11.05 3.44
N VAL A 120 6.41 -10.60 2.53
CA VAL A 120 6.72 -10.45 1.11
C VAL A 120 6.33 -9.04 0.67
N LYS A 121 7.22 -8.34 -0.04
CA LYS A 121 6.89 -7.11 -0.79
C LYS A 121 7.04 -7.37 -2.28
N VAL A 122 5.93 -7.47 -3.00
CA VAL A 122 5.91 -7.65 -4.46
C VAL A 122 6.20 -6.32 -5.12
N ARG A 123 7.23 -6.25 -5.97
CA ARG A 123 7.64 -5.01 -6.61
C ARG A 123 6.76 -4.68 -7.80
N TYR A 124 6.41 -3.40 -7.93
CA TYR A 124 5.44 -2.93 -8.92
C TYR A 124 6.12 -2.49 -10.20
N CYS A 125 5.86 -3.19 -11.31
CA CYS A 125 6.50 -2.92 -12.59
C CYS A 125 5.61 -3.07 -13.82
N ASP A 126 4.30 -3.27 -13.65
CA ASP A 126 3.34 -3.46 -14.75
C ASP A 126 2.52 -2.21 -15.06
N GLY A 127 2.29 -1.32 -14.10
CA GLY A 127 1.55 -0.07 -14.32
C GLY A 127 0.02 -0.21 -14.37
N SER A 128 -0.54 -1.35 -13.94
CA SER A 128 -1.99 -1.67 -14.04
C SER A 128 -2.59 -2.29 -12.75
N SER A 129 -1.95 -2.12 -11.59
CA SER A 129 -2.35 -2.85 -10.36
C SER A 129 -2.41 -4.37 -10.56
N PHE A 130 -1.46 -4.92 -11.32
CA PHE A 130 -1.36 -6.35 -11.62
C PHE A 130 -2.59 -6.95 -12.32
N THR A 131 -3.33 -6.15 -13.09
CA THR A 131 -4.53 -6.62 -13.82
C THR A 131 -4.28 -6.82 -15.31
N GLY A 132 -3.26 -6.18 -15.88
CA GLY A 132 -3.02 -6.15 -17.31
C GLY A 132 -2.58 -7.50 -17.88
N ASP A 133 -3.10 -7.86 -19.04
CA ASP A 133 -2.63 -9.02 -19.79
C ASP A 133 -3.01 -8.92 -21.27
N VAL A 134 -2.07 -8.40 -22.06
CA VAL A 134 -2.12 -8.42 -23.53
C VAL A 134 -1.24 -9.57 -24.01
N GLU A 135 -1.51 -10.24 -25.13
CA GLU A 135 -0.60 -11.28 -25.66
C GLU A 135 0.51 -10.69 -26.52
N GLU A 136 0.15 -9.67 -27.29
CA GLU A 136 1.03 -8.96 -28.19
C GLU A 136 1.99 -8.06 -27.40
N VAL A 137 3.18 -7.87 -27.97
CA VAL A 137 4.14 -6.87 -27.52
C VAL A 137 3.95 -5.66 -28.42
N ASP A 138 3.91 -4.46 -27.84
CA ASP A 138 3.77 -3.25 -28.65
C ASP A 138 4.94 -3.14 -29.63
N PRO A 139 4.71 -3.20 -30.96
CA PRO A 139 5.78 -3.32 -31.94
C PRO A 139 6.61 -2.05 -32.09
N LYS A 140 6.11 -0.90 -31.63
CA LYS A 140 6.80 0.40 -31.74
C LYS A 140 7.66 0.69 -30.52
N THR A 141 7.19 0.31 -29.34
CA THR A 141 7.78 0.69 -28.05
C THR A 141 8.38 -0.50 -27.29
N ASN A 142 8.09 -1.72 -27.74
CA ASN A 142 8.42 -2.97 -27.07
C ASN A 142 7.93 -2.97 -25.62
N LEU A 143 6.70 -2.51 -25.40
CA LEU A 143 6.02 -2.55 -24.11
C LEU A 143 5.33 -3.90 -23.91
N HIS A 144 5.42 -4.41 -22.69
CA HIS A 144 4.79 -5.65 -22.26
C HIS A 144 3.74 -5.35 -21.17
N PHE A 145 2.46 -5.48 -21.48
CA PHE A 145 1.37 -5.34 -20.51
C PHE A 145 1.02 -6.72 -19.96
N ARG A 146 1.64 -7.10 -18.83
CA ARG A 146 1.64 -8.48 -18.30
C ARG A 146 1.40 -8.55 -16.77
N GLY A 147 0.78 -7.52 -16.18
CA GLY A 147 0.52 -7.42 -14.74
C GLY A 147 -0.10 -8.67 -14.12
N ALA A 148 -1.14 -9.26 -14.74
CA ALA A 148 -1.78 -10.47 -14.21
C ALA A 148 -0.87 -11.70 -14.28
N ARG A 149 -0.03 -11.82 -15.33
CA ARG A 149 0.96 -12.92 -15.40
C ARG A 149 2.05 -12.75 -14.36
N VAL A 150 2.49 -11.52 -14.09
CA VAL A 150 3.43 -11.22 -13.01
C VAL A 150 2.84 -11.62 -11.66
N TRP A 151 1.58 -11.27 -11.40
CA TRP A 151 0.85 -11.73 -10.22
C TRP A 151 0.84 -13.26 -10.13
N ASP A 152 0.36 -13.95 -11.17
CA ASP A 152 0.23 -15.40 -11.15
C ASP A 152 1.58 -16.10 -10.92
N ALA A 153 2.64 -15.66 -11.59
CA ALA A 153 3.97 -16.25 -11.46
C ALA A 153 4.56 -16.06 -10.06
N ILE A 154 4.40 -14.87 -9.46
CA ILE A 154 4.88 -14.61 -8.10
C ILE A 154 4.07 -15.41 -7.08
N ILE A 155 2.74 -15.42 -7.17
CA ILE A 155 1.91 -16.17 -6.23
C ILE A 155 2.18 -17.67 -6.33
N GLU A 156 2.36 -18.22 -7.55
CA GLU A 156 2.77 -19.61 -7.76
C GLU A 156 4.11 -19.93 -7.06
N ASP A 157 5.11 -19.06 -7.20
CA ASP A 157 6.41 -19.24 -6.56
C ASP A 157 6.30 -19.20 -5.02
N LEU A 158 5.50 -18.28 -4.47
CA LEU A 158 5.24 -18.22 -3.02
C LEU A 158 4.49 -19.45 -2.51
N LEU A 159 3.51 -19.96 -3.25
CA LEU A 159 2.81 -21.21 -2.94
C LEU A 159 3.79 -22.39 -2.85
N ASN A 160 4.73 -22.48 -3.78
CA ASN A 160 5.79 -23.48 -3.80
C ASN A 160 6.79 -23.31 -2.65
N LYS A 161 7.01 -22.08 -2.18
CA LYS A 161 7.83 -21.76 -0.99
C LYS A 161 7.14 -22.05 0.35
N GLY A 162 5.91 -22.54 0.33
CA GLY A 162 5.19 -22.98 1.52
C GLY A 162 3.90 -22.21 1.81
N MET A 163 3.56 -21.19 1.03
CA MET A 163 2.30 -20.47 1.20
C MET A 163 1.08 -21.37 0.94
N SER A 164 1.26 -22.46 0.19
CA SER A 164 0.26 -23.54 0.03
C SER A 164 -0.12 -24.24 1.34
N LYS A 165 0.64 -24.04 2.43
CA LYS A 165 0.36 -24.57 3.78
C LYS A 165 -0.03 -23.46 4.76
N ALA A 166 -0.35 -22.26 4.27
CA ALA A 166 -0.66 -21.12 5.12
C ALA A 166 -1.84 -21.42 6.06
N LYS A 167 -1.68 -21.07 7.33
CA LYS A 167 -2.76 -21.05 8.33
C LYS A 167 -3.45 -19.70 8.36
N ASN A 168 -2.66 -18.64 8.29
CA ASN A 168 -3.10 -17.25 8.27
C ASN A 168 -2.45 -16.56 7.08
N ALA A 169 -3.20 -15.75 6.36
CA ALA A 169 -2.64 -14.91 5.31
C ALA A 169 -3.29 -13.52 5.26
N ILE A 170 -2.48 -12.54 4.85
CA ILE A 170 -2.92 -11.19 4.50
C ILE A 170 -2.43 -10.88 3.09
N LEU A 171 -3.36 -10.49 2.22
CA LEU A 171 -3.00 -9.71 1.03
C LEU A 171 -3.14 -8.23 1.38
N SER A 172 -2.06 -7.49 1.24
CA SER A 172 -2.02 -6.07 1.54
C SER A 172 -1.37 -5.29 0.41
N GLY A 173 -1.42 -3.97 0.47
CA GLY A 173 -0.67 -3.11 -0.42
C GLY A 173 -1.02 -1.65 -0.19
N CYS A 174 -0.21 -0.76 -0.74
CA CYS A 174 -0.50 0.67 -0.74
C CYS A 174 -0.84 1.22 -2.13
N SER A 175 -1.76 2.18 -2.22
CA SER A 175 -2.00 2.99 -3.43
C SER A 175 -2.49 2.08 -4.57
N ALA A 176 -1.81 2.08 -5.72
CA ALA A 176 -2.06 1.10 -6.78
C ALA A 176 -1.96 -0.37 -6.30
N GLY A 177 -1.09 -0.65 -5.33
CA GLY A 177 -0.99 -1.94 -4.66
C GLY A 177 -2.11 -2.20 -3.64
N GLY A 178 -2.63 -1.16 -2.98
CA GLY A 178 -3.82 -1.25 -2.12
C GLY A 178 -5.06 -1.58 -2.96
N LEU A 179 -5.19 -0.92 -4.12
CA LEU A 179 -6.21 -1.30 -5.10
C LEU A 179 -5.99 -2.73 -5.61
N SER A 180 -4.74 -3.14 -5.89
CA SER A 180 -4.43 -4.54 -6.24
C SER A 180 -4.89 -5.51 -5.14
N ALA A 181 -4.71 -5.16 -3.87
CA ALA A 181 -5.16 -5.98 -2.75
C ALA A 181 -6.68 -6.16 -2.76
N ILE A 182 -7.45 -5.14 -3.13
CA ILE A 182 -8.91 -5.23 -3.30
C ILE A 182 -9.27 -6.12 -4.50
N LEU A 183 -8.70 -5.83 -5.67
CA LEU A 183 -9.05 -6.49 -6.93
C LEU A 183 -8.71 -7.99 -6.95
N HIS A 184 -7.64 -8.38 -6.26
CA HIS A 184 -7.18 -9.77 -6.23
C HIS A 184 -7.54 -10.52 -4.94
N CYS A 185 -8.24 -9.90 -3.99
CA CYS A 185 -8.44 -10.48 -2.66
C CYS A 185 -9.15 -11.85 -2.68
N ASP A 186 -10.28 -11.95 -3.37
CA ASP A 186 -11.04 -13.20 -3.43
C ASP A 186 -10.26 -14.29 -4.17
N LYS A 187 -9.57 -13.94 -5.28
CA LYS A 187 -8.66 -14.85 -6.00
C LYS A 187 -7.53 -15.34 -5.08
N PHE A 188 -6.96 -14.46 -4.26
CA PHE A 188 -5.92 -14.81 -3.29
C PHE A 188 -6.44 -15.77 -2.22
N LYS A 189 -7.64 -15.55 -1.67
CA LYS A 189 -8.28 -16.49 -0.73
C LYS A 189 -8.50 -17.86 -1.37
N ASP A 190 -8.93 -17.90 -2.62
CA ASP A 190 -9.25 -19.15 -3.35
C ASP A 190 -7.99 -19.97 -3.70
N LEU A 191 -6.81 -19.34 -3.79
CA LEU A 191 -5.53 -20.01 -4.03
C LEU A 191 -4.92 -20.67 -2.78
N LEU A 192 -5.45 -20.35 -1.59
CA LEU A 192 -4.94 -20.84 -0.31
C LEU A 192 -5.81 -21.98 0.24
N PRO A 193 -5.32 -22.76 1.23
CA PRO A 193 -6.12 -23.82 1.83
C PRO A 193 -7.52 -23.34 2.26
N PRO A 194 -8.58 -24.13 2.08
CA PRO A 194 -9.92 -23.74 2.50
C PRO A 194 -9.98 -23.35 3.98
N SER A 195 -9.23 -24.05 4.83
CA SER A 195 -9.09 -23.79 6.26
C SER A 195 -8.21 -22.59 6.62
N ALA A 196 -7.48 -22.01 5.67
CA ALA A 196 -6.64 -20.85 5.91
C ALA A 196 -7.51 -19.63 6.22
N PHE A 197 -7.16 -18.92 7.28
CA PHE A 197 -7.77 -17.67 7.66
C PHE A 197 -7.14 -16.53 6.85
N VAL A 198 -7.90 -15.98 5.89
CA VAL A 198 -7.39 -14.99 4.94
C VAL A 198 -8.25 -13.74 5.01
N LYS A 199 -7.59 -12.59 5.11
CA LYS A 199 -8.21 -11.26 5.04
C LYS A 199 -7.33 -10.34 4.20
N CYS A 200 -7.87 -9.24 3.70
CA CYS A 200 -7.10 -8.27 2.93
C CYS A 200 -7.04 -6.91 3.65
N VAL A 201 -5.97 -6.16 3.41
CA VAL A 201 -5.76 -4.81 3.95
C VAL A 201 -5.39 -3.88 2.80
N SER A 202 -6.26 -2.93 2.50
CA SER A 202 -6.00 -1.92 1.48
C SER A 202 -5.62 -0.62 2.15
N ASP A 203 -4.37 -0.19 1.99
CA ASP A 203 -3.87 1.11 2.40
C ASP A 203 -3.89 2.09 1.21
N ALA A 204 -4.53 3.24 1.38
CA ALA A 204 -4.66 4.26 0.34
C ALA A 204 -5.16 3.74 -1.03
N GLY A 205 -5.85 2.60 -1.04
CA GLY A 205 -6.32 1.90 -2.23
C GLY A 205 -7.79 2.16 -2.56
N TYR A 206 -8.51 2.87 -1.68
CA TYR A 206 -9.90 3.25 -1.90
C TYR A 206 -10.03 4.50 -2.79
N PHE A 207 -9.90 4.31 -4.11
CA PHE A 207 -10.13 5.39 -5.08
C PHE A 207 -11.62 5.59 -5.34
N ILE A 208 -12.13 6.80 -5.17
CA ILE A 208 -13.56 7.08 -5.35
C ILE A 208 -13.90 7.45 -6.79
N ASP A 209 -15.06 7.00 -7.23
CA ASP A 209 -15.70 7.31 -8.50
C ASP A 209 -16.39 8.70 -8.44
N GLY A 210 -15.57 9.73 -8.18
CA GLY A 210 -16.02 11.10 -7.98
C GLY A 210 -15.72 12.05 -9.15
N THR A 211 -15.92 13.34 -8.91
CA THR A 211 -15.65 14.43 -9.86
C THR A 211 -14.48 15.31 -9.43
N ASP A 212 -13.81 15.92 -10.40
CA ASP A 212 -12.83 16.99 -10.14
C ASP A 212 -13.51 18.33 -9.80
N ILE A 213 -12.71 19.35 -9.44
CA ILE A 213 -13.20 20.70 -9.11
C ILE A 213 -13.91 21.43 -10.26
N THR A 214 -13.91 20.87 -11.48
CA THR A 214 -14.66 21.38 -12.63
C THR A 214 -15.93 20.57 -12.91
N GLY A 215 -16.24 19.57 -12.09
CA GLY A 215 -17.39 18.68 -12.23
C GLY A 215 -17.18 17.53 -13.22
N ASN A 216 -15.96 17.35 -13.75
CA ASN A 216 -15.67 16.30 -14.72
C ASN A 216 -15.28 14.98 -14.02
N LYS A 217 -15.66 13.85 -14.62
CA LYS A 217 -15.28 12.50 -14.15
C LYS A 217 -13.90 12.08 -14.66
N PHE A 218 -12.88 12.89 -14.38
CA PHE A 218 -11.51 12.68 -14.86
C PHE A 218 -10.95 11.30 -14.50
N VAL A 219 -11.23 10.81 -13.29
CA VAL A 219 -10.76 9.49 -12.83
C VAL A 219 -11.39 8.33 -13.60
N ARG A 220 -12.66 8.42 -13.99
CA ARG A 220 -13.30 7.39 -14.85
C ARG A 220 -12.59 7.27 -16.19
N THR A 221 -12.30 8.40 -16.83
CA THR A 221 -11.53 8.41 -18.08
C THR A 221 -10.15 7.80 -17.86
N SER A 222 -9.49 8.15 -16.75
CA SER A 222 -8.17 7.61 -16.41
C SER A 222 -8.18 6.09 -16.25
N PHE A 223 -9.06 5.53 -15.42
CA PHE A 223 -9.15 4.08 -15.22
C PHE A 223 -9.66 3.33 -16.45
N LYS A 224 -10.56 3.93 -17.25
CA LYS A 224 -10.93 3.36 -18.55
C LYS A 224 -9.72 3.24 -19.48
N SER A 225 -8.85 4.26 -19.53
CA SER A 225 -7.62 4.21 -20.33
C SER A 225 -6.65 3.15 -19.82
N VAL A 226 -6.46 3.02 -18.50
CA VAL A 226 -5.66 1.92 -17.92
C VAL A 226 -6.24 0.56 -18.32
N ALA A 227 -7.53 0.34 -18.07
CA ALA A 227 -8.19 -0.93 -18.32
C ALA A 227 -8.13 -1.35 -19.79
N THR A 228 -8.27 -0.37 -20.70
CA THR A 228 -8.21 -0.61 -22.15
C THR A 228 -6.79 -0.89 -22.62
N LEU A 229 -5.82 -0.02 -22.27
CA LEU A 229 -4.43 -0.15 -22.71
C LEU A 229 -3.79 -1.45 -22.22
N HIS A 230 -4.05 -1.83 -20.98
CA HIS A 230 -3.45 -2.99 -20.35
C HIS A 230 -4.25 -4.28 -20.56
N GLY A 231 -5.43 -4.22 -21.18
CA GLY A 231 -6.29 -5.40 -21.36
C GLY A 231 -6.80 -5.98 -20.02
N SER A 232 -7.01 -5.13 -19.02
CA SER A 232 -7.26 -5.54 -17.63
C SER A 232 -8.59 -6.25 -17.40
N ILE A 233 -9.60 -6.02 -18.25
CA ILE A 233 -11.00 -6.42 -18.02
C ILE A 233 -11.13 -7.90 -17.67
N LYS A 234 -10.39 -8.78 -18.35
CA LYS A 234 -10.47 -10.24 -18.14
C LYS A 234 -9.92 -10.71 -16.79
N ASN A 235 -9.17 -9.85 -16.10
CA ASN A 235 -8.57 -10.14 -14.79
C ASN A 235 -9.21 -9.33 -13.65
N LEU A 236 -10.24 -8.53 -13.92
CA LEU A 236 -11.04 -7.87 -12.88
C LEU A 236 -12.03 -8.88 -12.25
N PRO A 237 -12.50 -8.63 -11.01
CA PRO A 237 -13.48 -9.50 -10.37
C PRO A 237 -14.73 -9.71 -11.22
N SER A 238 -14.96 -10.95 -11.65
CA SER A 238 -16.10 -11.30 -12.52
C SER A 238 -17.45 -11.01 -11.87
N SER A 239 -17.52 -11.08 -10.53
CA SER A 239 -18.69 -10.69 -9.75
C SER A 239 -19.05 -9.21 -9.89
N CYS A 240 -18.06 -8.35 -10.14
CA CYS A 240 -18.27 -6.93 -10.42
C CYS A 240 -18.56 -6.70 -11.91
N THR A 241 -17.73 -7.24 -12.81
CA THR A 241 -17.85 -6.97 -14.26
C THR A 241 -19.13 -7.54 -14.89
N SER A 242 -19.79 -8.48 -14.21
CA SER A 242 -21.12 -8.99 -14.59
C SER A 242 -22.28 -8.06 -14.18
N ARG A 243 -22.05 -7.06 -13.31
CA ARG A 243 -23.09 -6.16 -12.76
C ARG A 243 -23.01 -4.74 -13.30
N VAL A 244 -21.81 -4.26 -13.62
CA VAL A 244 -21.54 -2.90 -14.09
C VAL A 244 -20.58 -2.93 -15.28
N SER A 245 -20.44 -1.80 -15.98
CA SER A 245 -19.42 -1.67 -17.03
C SER A 245 -18.05 -2.05 -16.48
N PRO A 246 -17.27 -2.95 -17.13
CA PRO A 246 -16.09 -3.56 -16.52
C PRO A 246 -15.03 -2.57 -16.02
N GLU A 247 -14.84 -1.44 -16.70
CA GLU A 247 -13.90 -0.39 -16.30
C GLU A 247 -14.25 0.25 -14.95
N LEU A 248 -15.53 0.22 -14.54
CA LEU A 248 -15.95 0.70 -13.23
C LEU A 248 -15.47 -0.21 -12.10
N CYS A 249 -15.10 -1.45 -12.38
CA CYS A 249 -14.55 -2.36 -11.37
C CYS A 249 -13.13 -2.02 -10.92
N PHE A 250 -12.51 -0.95 -11.45
CA PHE A 250 -11.33 -0.34 -10.84
C PHE A 250 -11.66 0.52 -9.60
N PHE A 251 -12.92 0.91 -9.40
CA PHE A 251 -13.32 1.64 -8.21
C PHE A 251 -13.85 0.67 -7.16
N PRO A 252 -13.29 0.65 -5.93
CA PRO A 252 -13.75 -0.25 -4.88
C PRO A 252 -15.24 -0.18 -4.56
N GLN A 253 -15.89 0.99 -4.73
CA GLN A 253 -17.34 1.15 -4.59
C GLN A 253 -18.16 0.12 -5.39
N HIS A 254 -17.66 -0.32 -6.55
CA HIS A 254 -18.34 -1.28 -7.41
C HIS A 254 -17.92 -2.73 -7.16
N VAL A 255 -16.74 -2.95 -6.56
CA VAL A 255 -16.20 -4.29 -6.25
C VAL A 255 -16.73 -4.82 -4.92
N LEU A 256 -16.66 -4.00 -3.87
CA LEU A 256 -16.96 -4.40 -2.50
C LEU A 256 -18.37 -4.97 -2.28
N PRO A 257 -19.44 -4.51 -2.97
CA PRO A 257 -20.76 -5.11 -2.82
C PRO A 257 -20.85 -6.60 -3.22
N THR A 258 -19.82 -7.14 -3.87
CA THR A 258 -19.75 -8.56 -4.28
C THR A 258 -18.57 -9.33 -3.68
N MET A 259 -17.67 -8.62 -3.01
CA MET A 259 -16.47 -9.19 -2.42
C MET A 259 -16.83 -10.11 -1.25
N LYS A 260 -16.21 -11.30 -1.19
CA LYS A 260 -16.55 -12.33 -0.18
C LYS A 260 -15.59 -12.31 1.00
N THR A 261 -14.32 -12.06 0.72
CA THR A 261 -13.22 -12.07 1.69
C THR A 261 -13.24 -10.78 2.52
N PRO A 262 -13.00 -10.83 3.84
CA PRO A 262 -12.95 -9.63 4.67
C PRO A 262 -11.87 -8.64 4.22
N LEU A 263 -12.19 -7.35 4.26
CA LEU A 263 -11.29 -6.25 3.88
C LEU A 263 -11.16 -5.23 5.01
N PHE A 264 -9.94 -4.81 5.31
CA PHE A 264 -9.66 -3.61 6.09
C PHE A 264 -9.32 -2.44 5.15
N ILE A 265 -10.02 -1.33 5.30
CA ILE A 265 -9.77 -0.10 4.55
C ILE A 265 -8.99 0.85 5.45
N LEU A 266 -7.70 1.03 5.16
CA LEU A 266 -6.88 2.09 5.73
C LEU A 266 -6.78 3.20 4.69
N ASN A 267 -7.32 4.37 4.96
CA ASN A 267 -7.30 5.47 3.99
C ASN A 267 -7.43 6.81 4.71
N ALA A 268 -6.57 7.77 4.40
CA ALA A 268 -6.83 9.16 4.75
C ALA A 268 -8.11 9.66 4.06
N ALA A 269 -8.98 10.36 4.80
CA ALA A 269 -10.15 11.04 4.24
C ALA A 269 -9.76 12.19 3.29
N TYR A 270 -8.56 12.73 3.48
CA TYR A 270 -7.93 13.74 2.62
C TYR A 270 -6.69 13.14 1.95
N ASP A 271 -6.85 11.98 1.31
CA ASP A 271 -5.74 11.31 0.61
C ASP A 271 -5.04 12.28 -0.35
N SER A 272 -3.76 12.54 -0.06
CA SER A 272 -2.99 13.60 -0.73
C SER A 272 -2.83 13.31 -2.22
N TRP A 273 -2.70 12.02 -2.59
CA TRP A 273 -2.60 11.61 -3.98
C TRP A 273 -3.91 11.80 -4.74
N GLN A 274 -5.05 11.40 -4.17
CA GLN A 274 -6.37 11.59 -4.79
C GLN A 274 -6.70 13.07 -4.94
N ILE A 275 -6.41 13.89 -3.94
CA ILE A 275 -6.63 15.34 -4.04
C ILE A 275 -5.80 15.92 -5.19
N ARG A 276 -4.51 15.57 -5.26
CA ARG A 276 -3.57 16.10 -6.26
C ARG A 276 -3.83 15.61 -7.68
N ASN A 277 -4.27 14.36 -7.85
CA ASN A 277 -4.31 13.71 -9.16
C ASN A 277 -5.73 13.40 -9.67
N ILE A 278 -6.76 13.44 -8.81
CA ILE A 278 -8.15 13.14 -9.16
C ILE A 278 -9.07 14.33 -8.91
N LEU A 279 -9.07 14.92 -7.71
CA LEU A 279 -9.92 16.07 -7.39
C LEU A 279 -9.43 17.34 -8.10
N VAL A 280 -8.11 17.56 -8.09
CA VAL A 280 -7.47 18.77 -8.63
C VAL A 280 -6.37 18.42 -9.64
N PRO A 281 -6.67 17.64 -10.70
CA PRO A 281 -5.69 17.29 -11.70
C PRO A 281 -5.16 18.54 -12.40
N SER A 282 -3.95 18.48 -12.97
CA SER A 282 -3.35 19.63 -13.67
C SER A 282 -4.23 20.23 -14.76
N ALA A 283 -5.10 19.42 -15.39
CA ALA A 283 -6.06 19.89 -16.39
C ALA A 283 -7.18 20.79 -15.81
N ALA A 284 -7.55 20.58 -14.54
CA ALA A 284 -8.57 21.33 -13.82
C ALA A 284 -8.01 22.61 -13.14
N ASP A 285 -6.71 22.65 -12.83
CA ASP A 285 -6.02 23.76 -12.16
C ASP A 285 -5.06 24.51 -13.08
N LYS A 286 -5.56 24.99 -14.23
CA LYS A 286 -4.73 25.65 -15.26
C LYS A 286 -4.01 26.91 -14.77
N LYS A 287 -4.62 27.63 -13.83
CA LYS A 287 -4.07 28.84 -13.23
C LYS A 287 -3.15 28.58 -12.03
N LYS A 288 -2.98 27.30 -11.63
CA LYS A 288 -2.16 26.88 -10.50
C LYS A 288 -2.60 27.50 -9.16
N GLU A 289 -3.89 27.77 -9.01
CA GLU A 289 -4.49 28.33 -7.79
C GLU A 289 -4.40 27.33 -6.62
N TRP A 290 -4.34 26.04 -6.92
CA TRP A 290 -4.22 24.96 -5.94
C TRP A 290 -2.78 24.48 -5.72
N ALA A 291 -1.78 25.13 -6.30
CA ALA A 291 -0.40 24.65 -6.26
C ALA A 291 0.14 24.44 -4.83
N LYS A 292 -0.21 25.31 -3.88
CA LYS A 292 0.18 25.17 -2.46
C LYS A 292 -0.66 24.11 -1.74
N CYS A 293 -1.97 24.15 -1.92
CA CYS A 293 -2.92 23.25 -1.27
C CYS A 293 -2.71 21.77 -1.64
N LYS A 294 -2.23 21.48 -2.87
CA LYS A 294 -1.96 20.11 -3.34
C LYS A 294 -0.72 19.46 -2.72
N VAL A 295 0.18 20.23 -2.12
CA VAL A 295 1.41 19.72 -1.48
C VAL A 295 1.37 19.85 0.04
N ASP A 296 0.60 20.80 0.56
CA ASP A 296 0.41 20.97 1.99
C ASP A 296 -1.01 21.52 2.24
N ILE A 297 -1.81 20.76 2.98
CA ILE A 297 -3.18 21.15 3.34
C ILE A 297 -3.24 22.45 4.15
N LYS A 298 -2.18 22.81 4.88
CA LYS A 298 -2.05 24.11 5.58
C LYS A 298 -1.90 25.28 4.62
N GLY A 299 -1.47 25.01 3.38
CA GLY A 299 -1.37 25.99 2.30
C GLY A 299 -2.70 26.29 1.60
N CYS A 300 -3.79 25.62 1.97
CA CYS A 300 -5.11 25.83 1.38
C CYS A 300 -5.77 27.13 1.88
N SER A 301 -6.44 27.85 0.99
CA SER A 301 -7.36 28.93 1.38
C SER A 301 -8.63 28.38 2.06
N SER A 302 -9.41 29.24 2.72
CA SER A 302 -10.67 28.83 3.32
C SER A 302 -11.66 28.21 2.32
N SER A 303 -11.70 28.70 1.07
CA SER A 303 -12.56 28.14 0.03
C SER A 303 -12.06 26.79 -0.49
N GLN A 304 -10.75 26.60 -0.57
CA GLN A 304 -10.14 25.31 -0.90
C GLN A 304 -10.42 24.29 0.19
N LEU A 305 -10.30 24.68 1.47
CA LEU A 305 -10.65 23.81 2.60
C LEU A 305 -12.12 23.38 2.55
N VAL A 306 -13.06 24.27 2.24
CA VAL A 306 -14.48 23.88 2.04
C VAL A 306 -14.63 22.83 0.95
N THR A 307 -13.90 22.98 -0.16
CA THR A 307 -13.92 21.98 -1.24
C THR A 307 -13.32 20.65 -0.79
N LEU A 308 -12.25 20.65 0.02
CA LEU A 308 -11.70 19.44 0.61
C LEU A 308 -12.67 18.77 1.61
N GLN A 309 -13.47 19.56 2.34
CA GLN A 309 -14.53 19.02 3.19
C GLN A 309 -15.60 18.29 2.37
N HIS A 310 -16.04 18.88 1.25
CA HIS A 310 -16.96 18.19 0.33
C HIS A 310 -16.35 16.91 -0.25
N PHE A 311 -15.06 16.91 -0.61
CA PHE A 311 -14.37 15.70 -1.04
C PHE A 311 -14.37 14.61 0.04
N ARG A 312 -14.09 14.97 1.30
CA ARG A 312 -14.21 14.03 2.44
C ARG A 312 -15.63 13.47 2.54
N ASP A 313 -16.66 14.29 2.43
CA ASP A 313 -18.05 13.84 2.56
C ASP A 313 -18.44 12.90 1.41
N GLU A 314 -17.97 13.18 0.19
CA GLU A 314 -18.11 12.28 -0.96
C GLU A 314 -17.36 10.96 -0.73
N PHE A 315 -16.12 11.03 -0.22
CA PHE A 315 -15.33 9.86 0.13
C PHE A 315 -16.01 8.97 1.18
N LEU A 316 -16.50 9.56 2.26
CA LEU A 316 -17.20 8.80 3.30
C LEU A 316 -18.53 8.22 2.80
N SER A 317 -19.24 8.93 1.93
CA SER A 317 -20.47 8.44 1.30
C SER A 317 -20.20 7.28 0.33
N ALA A 318 -18.99 7.22 -0.24
CA ALA A 318 -18.53 6.15 -1.10
C ALA A 318 -18.14 4.89 -0.33
N LEU A 319 -17.83 4.96 0.97
CA LEU A 319 -17.45 3.81 1.76
C LEU A 319 -18.63 2.85 1.98
N PRO A 320 -18.36 1.54 2.13
CA PRO A 320 -19.38 0.58 2.49
C PRO A 320 -19.96 0.92 3.87
N LYS A 321 -21.29 0.88 3.99
CA LYS A 321 -21.95 1.13 5.28
C LYS A 321 -21.68 -0.06 6.23
N PRO A 322 -21.27 0.18 7.49
CA PRO A 322 -20.91 -0.91 8.42
C PRO A 322 -22.04 -1.93 8.63
N GLU A 323 -23.29 -1.46 8.63
CA GLU A 323 -24.51 -2.28 8.77
C GLU A 323 -24.73 -3.25 7.61
N GLN A 324 -24.13 -2.98 6.44
CA GLN A 324 -24.31 -3.75 5.22
C GLN A 324 -23.23 -4.82 5.04
N SER A 325 -22.10 -4.71 5.75
CA SER A 325 -20.99 -5.67 5.62
C SER A 325 -20.17 -5.77 6.91
N PRO A 326 -20.58 -6.65 7.86
CA PRO A 326 -19.88 -6.82 9.14
C PRO A 326 -18.45 -7.39 9.00
N LYS A 327 -18.05 -7.76 7.78
CA LYS A 327 -16.73 -8.28 7.44
C LYS A 327 -15.71 -7.18 7.09
N ILE A 328 -16.14 -5.92 7.03
CA ILE A 328 -15.25 -4.81 6.69
C ILE A 328 -14.70 -4.20 7.96
N GLY A 329 -13.41 -3.90 7.98
CA GLY A 329 -12.78 -3.02 8.95
C GLY A 329 -12.42 -1.70 8.28
N MET A 330 -12.34 -0.61 9.03
CA MET A 330 -11.87 0.67 8.50
C MET A 330 -11.14 1.49 9.55
N PHE A 331 -10.10 2.19 9.09
CA PHE A 331 -9.39 3.24 9.78
C PHE A 331 -9.25 4.41 8.81
N ILE A 332 -10.11 5.41 8.98
CA ILE A 332 -10.23 6.57 8.12
C ILE A 332 -9.83 7.81 8.92
N ASP A 333 -8.56 8.21 8.82
CA ASP A 333 -8.06 9.39 9.54
C ASP A 333 -8.26 10.69 8.76
N SER A 334 -8.08 11.81 9.46
CA SER A 334 -8.21 13.15 8.88
C SER A 334 -6.88 13.72 8.37
N CYS A 335 -5.86 12.90 8.15
CA CYS A 335 -4.53 13.37 7.77
C CYS A 335 -4.45 13.68 6.28
N PHE A 336 -3.48 14.53 5.88
CA PHE A 336 -3.14 14.75 4.49
C PHE A 336 -2.00 13.78 4.11
N ALA A 337 -2.38 12.52 3.92
CA ALA A 337 -1.46 11.39 3.88
C ALA A 337 -1.74 10.48 2.68
N HIS A 338 -0.73 9.73 2.27
CA HIS A 338 -0.84 8.63 1.31
C HIS A 338 0.16 7.53 1.71
N CYS A 339 -0.27 6.27 1.76
CA CYS A 339 0.50 5.14 2.28
C CYS A 339 0.92 5.25 3.75
N GLN A 340 0.14 4.67 4.64
CA GLN A 340 0.36 4.77 6.09
C GLN A 340 0.71 3.43 6.76
N SER A 341 0.78 2.34 6.01
CA SER A 341 1.08 1.00 6.54
C SER A 341 2.54 0.58 6.41
N GLY A 342 3.31 1.14 5.46
CA GLY A 342 4.68 0.71 5.23
C GLY A 342 5.71 1.49 6.05
N ALA A 343 5.47 2.76 6.38
CA ALA A 343 6.34 3.54 7.26
C ALA A 343 6.06 3.26 8.75
N GLN A 344 7.12 3.20 9.57
CA GLN A 344 6.99 2.81 10.98
C GLN A 344 6.39 3.93 11.86
N ASP A 345 6.71 5.17 11.52
CA ASP A 345 6.22 6.39 12.15
C ASP A 345 4.71 6.58 11.98
N SER A 346 4.12 6.13 10.89
CA SER A 346 2.67 6.10 10.69
C SER A 346 2.01 4.82 11.23
N TRP A 347 2.67 3.66 11.10
CA TRP A 347 2.08 2.38 11.47
C TRP A 347 1.76 2.25 12.97
N ASN A 348 2.78 2.32 13.85
CA ASN A 348 2.60 1.95 15.25
C ASN A 348 3.67 2.49 16.23
N ALA A 349 4.59 3.34 15.77
CA ALA A 349 5.56 4.00 16.63
C ALA A 349 4.90 4.95 17.64
N ASP A 350 5.68 5.44 18.60
CA ASP A 350 5.21 6.50 19.48
C ASP A 350 5.06 7.80 18.69
N GLY A 351 3.91 8.46 18.84
CA GLY A 351 3.55 9.62 18.04
C GLY A 351 2.87 9.31 16.70
N SER A 352 2.66 8.03 16.35
CA SER A 352 1.90 7.68 15.14
C SER A 352 0.49 8.25 15.14
N PRO A 353 -0.09 8.49 13.94
CA PRO A 353 -1.48 8.87 13.79
C PRO A 353 -2.41 7.92 14.53
N SER A 354 -3.38 8.49 15.22
CA SER A 354 -4.33 7.72 16.02
C SER A 354 -5.73 8.33 15.99
N ILE A 355 -6.74 7.46 16.01
CA ILE A 355 -8.15 7.85 16.16
C ILE A 355 -8.62 7.30 17.50
N GLN A 356 -9.08 8.18 18.40
CA GLN A 356 -9.49 7.79 19.75
C GLN A 356 -8.41 6.96 20.49
N LYS A 357 -7.14 7.39 20.37
CA LYS A 357 -5.94 6.72 20.91
C LYS A 357 -5.63 5.32 20.32
N MET A 358 -6.33 4.90 19.27
CA MET A 358 -6.01 3.68 18.53
C MET A 358 -5.04 4.03 17.39
N ARG A 359 -3.84 3.41 17.38
CA ARG A 359 -2.89 3.48 16.26
C ARG A 359 -3.29 2.52 15.13
N ILE A 360 -2.83 2.81 13.91
CA ILE A 360 -3.14 2.04 12.70
C ILE A 360 -2.82 0.55 12.87
N GLY A 361 -1.57 0.23 13.26
CA GLY A 361 -1.10 -1.15 13.34
C GLY A 361 -1.87 -1.98 14.35
N LYS A 362 -2.22 -1.38 15.49
CA LYS A 362 -3.09 -2.01 16.49
C LYS A 362 -4.51 -2.23 15.96
N ALA A 363 -5.08 -1.26 15.24
CA ALA A 363 -6.41 -1.37 14.65
C ALA A 363 -6.51 -2.51 13.62
N VAL A 364 -5.49 -2.64 12.76
CA VAL A 364 -5.40 -3.71 11.75
C VAL A 364 -5.22 -5.07 12.43
N GLY A 365 -4.31 -5.18 13.41
CA GLY A 365 -4.09 -6.42 14.16
C GLY A 365 -5.32 -6.89 14.92
N ASP A 366 -5.99 -5.98 15.64
CA ASP A 366 -7.21 -6.31 16.38
C ASP A 366 -8.34 -6.76 15.46
N TRP A 367 -8.51 -6.11 14.31
CA TRP A 367 -9.50 -6.54 13.32
C TRP A 367 -9.14 -7.86 12.66
N TYR A 368 -7.85 -8.07 12.34
CA TYR A 368 -7.42 -9.29 11.69
C TYR A 368 -7.75 -10.49 12.58
N PHE A 369 -7.36 -10.46 13.85
CA PHE A 369 -7.58 -11.54 14.80
C PHE A 369 -8.97 -11.54 15.46
N ASP A 370 -9.92 -10.77 14.94
CA ASP A 370 -11.29 -10.66 15.49
C ASP A 370 -11.32 -10.26 16.98
N ARG A 371 -10.29 -9.56 17.46
CA ARG A 371 -10.22 -9.03 18.83
C ARG A 371 -11.14 -7.82 19.03
N ALA A 372 -11.39 -7.06 17.96
CA ALA A 372 -12.34 -5.94 17.97
C ALA A 372 -12.90 -5.67 16.57
N VAL A 373 -14.15 -5.21 16.52
CA VAL A 373 -14.68 -4.54 15.33
C VAL A 373 -13.95 -3.21 15.20
N SER A 374 -13.18 -3.04 14.12
CA SER A 374 -12.44 -1.81 13.87
C SER A 374 -13.17 -0.99 12.82
N GLN A 375 -13.99 -0.05 13.28
CA GLN A 375 -14.77 0.87 12.45
C GLN A 375 -14.47 2.29 12.94
N ARG A 376 -13.40 2.89 12.43
CA ARG A 376 -12.86 4.16 12.91
C ARG A 376 -12.88 5.18 11.79
N VAL A 377 -13.64 6.24 11.99
CA VAL A 377 -13.66 7.41 11.11
C VAL A 377 -13.41 8.63 11.97
N ASP A 378 -12.45 9.43 11.55
CA ASP A 378 -12.00 10.61 12.27
C ASP A 378 -12.88 11.83 11.96
N CYS A 379 -12.72 12.88 12.77
CA CYS A 379 -13.38 14.16 12.56
C CYS A 379 -12.82 14.89 11.31
N PRO A 380 -13.50 15.94 10.83
CA PRO A 380 -12.97 16.79 9.75
C PRO A 380 -11.64 17.49 10.13
N TYR A 381 -10.71 17.62 9.18
CA TYR A 381 -9.48 18.40 9.35
C TYR A 381 -9.81 19.84 9.81
N PRO A 382 -9.02 20.46 10.71
CA PRO A 382 -7.73 20.02 11.27
C PRO A 382 -7.82 19.39 12.66
N CYS A 383 -8.77 18.48 12.90
CA CYS A 383 -9.05 18.05 14.26
C CYS A 383 -8.03 17.07 14.87
N ASN A 384 -7.27 16.31 14.06
CA ASN A 384 -6.37 15.28 14.57
C ASN A 384 -4.93 15.80 14.71
N PRO A 385 -4.45 16.04 15.95
CA PRO A 385 -3.11 16.57 16.18
C PRO A 385 -2.00 15.51 16.02
N SER A 386 -2.34 14.23 15.86
CA SER A 386 -1.37 13.14 15.67
C SER A 386 -1.02 12.87 14.22
N CYS A 387 -1.59 13.65 13.29
CA CYS A 387 -1.33 13.46 11.87
C CYS A 387 0.13 13.69 11.51
N ILE A 388 0.64 12.79 10.68
CA ILE A 388 1.92 12.90 9.99
C ILE A 388 1.56 13.04 8.51
N ASP A 389 1.88 14.19 7.93
CA ASP A 389 1.68 14.43 6.51
C ASP A 389 2.78 13.68 5.75
N ASN A 390 2.41 12.79 4.82
CA ASN A 390 3.34 12.03 4.00
C ASN A 390 2.82 11.87 2.56
N GLU A 391 3.73 11.81 1.59
CA GLU A 391 3.39 11.72 0.16
C GLU A 391 3.69 10.38 -0.51
N ASP A 392 4.41 9.41 0.11
CA ASP A 392 4.63 8.07 -0.47
C ASP A 392 5.36 7.12 0.52
N ASP A 393 5.37 5.82 0.17
CA ASP A 393 6.06 4.68 0.84
C ASP A 393 7.50 4.44 0.36
#